data_AF-A0A965TWN4-F1
#
_entry.id   AF-A0A965TWN4-F1
#
_cell.length_a   1.000
_cell.length_b   1.000
_cell.length_c   1.000
_cell.angle_alpha   90.00
_cell.angle_beta   90.00
_cell.angle_gamma   90.00
#
_symmetry.space_group_name_H-M   'P 1'
#
loop_
_entity.id
_entity.type
_entity.pdbx_description
1 polymer ?
#
loop_
_entity_poly.entity_id
_entity_poly.type
_entity_poly.pdbx_seq_one_letter_code
_entity_poly.pdbx_strand_id
1 'polypeptide(L)'
;MDLFFKPSLTETIRLYDGVPSVTSILSVLEDPIWIKKWKESATDPALVEQTIDNARKRGTYVHLVASNYYKKSELKFSEEDLSEYKKEYDLPDLNPKIIKFLNGFNKFIGQESVLPMSVEEPLISKRLGFAGTPDLIGFHEDKLT
;
A
#
# COMPACT_ATOMS: atom_id res chain seq x y z
N MET A 1 -19.62 19.30 13.61
CA MET A 1 -19.78 19.17 12.14
C MET A 1 -18.45 18.61 11.72
N ASP A 2 -18.33 17.30 11.83
CA ASP A 2 -17.03 16.67 12.04
C ASP A 2 -16.52 16.21 10.69
N LEU A 3 -15.53 16.96 10.20
CA LEU A 3 -14.84 16.70 8.94
C LEU A 3 -14.06 15.39 9.08
N PHE A 4 -14.56 14.32 8.45
CA PHE A 4 -13.80 13.12 8.16
C PHE A 4 -12.70 13.47 7.15
N PHE A 5 -11.46 13.51 7.61
CA PHE A 5 -10.29 13.52 6.73
C PHE A 5 -9.72 12.10 6.67
N LYS A 6 -9.75 11.49 5.48
CA LYS A 6 -9.14 10.21 5.18
C LYS A 6 -7.78 10.54 4.52
N PRO A 7 -6.63 10.33 5.19
CA PRO A 7 -5.36 10.73 4.62
C PRO A 7 -4.86 9.72 3.60
N SER A 8 -4.29 10.23 2.51
CA SER A 8 -3.57 9.40 1.53
C SER A 8 -2.20 8.94 2.05
N LEU A 9 -1.60 7.91 1.46
CA LEU A 9 -0.24 7.40 1.77
C LEU A 9 0.87 8.47 1.80
N THR A 10 0.69 9.58 1.08
CA THR A 10 1.62 10.74 1.10
C THR A 10 1.44 11.63 2.33
N GLU A 11 0.28 11.60 2.97
CA GLU A 11 -0.07 12.36 4.17
C GLU A 11 0.26 11.63 5.47
N THR A 12 0.77 10.39 5.41
CA THR A 12 1.32 9.73 6.61
C THR A 12 2.47 10.53 7.22
N ILE A 13 3.17 11.34 6.42
CA ILE A 13 4.19 12.32 6.85
C ILE A 13 3.57 13.47 7.69
N ARG A 14 2.25 13.71 7.61
CA ARG A 14 1.53 14.77 8.33
C ARG A 14 0.70 14.29 9.53
N LEU A 15 0.56 12.98 9.74
CA LEU A 15 -0.31 12.46 10.81
C LEU A 15 0.20 12.79 12.22
N TYR A 16 1.52 13.00 12.38
CA TYR A 16 2.14 13.40 13.64
C TYR A 16 3.28 14.39 13.34
N ASP A 17 2.95 15.68 13.43
CA ASP A 17 3.86 16.78 13.10
C ASP A 17 5.25 16.57 13.71
N GLY A 18 6.28 16.51 12.87
CA GLY A 18 7.68 16.33 13.27
C GLY A 18 8.16 14.90 13.54
N VAL A 19 7.33 13.86 13.41
CA VAL A 19 7.76 12.45 13.60
C VAL A 19 8.06 11.77 12.25
N PRO A 20 9.28 11.26 12.01
CA PRO A 20 9.61 10.58 10.76
C PRO A 20 8.83 9.27 10.59
N SER A 21 8.46 8.94 9.35
CA SER A 21 7.86 7.64 9.05
C SER A 21 8.92 6.54 8.98
N VAL A 22 8.52 5.28 9.24
CA VAL A 22 9.40 4.10 9.06
C VAL A 22 9.96 4.06 7.65
N THR A 23 9.15 4.32 6.62
CA THR A 23 9.60 4.31 5.22
C THR A 23 10.58 5.44 4.94
N SER A 24 10.39 6.64 5.50
CA SER A 24 11.36 7.74 5.37
C SER A 24 12.69 7.39 6.04
N ILE A 25 12.68 6.75 7.21
CA ILE A 25 13.90 6.27 7.87
C ILE A 25 14.61 5.21 7.01
N LEU A 26 13.87 4.24 6.46
CA LEU A 26 14.48 3.21 5.62
C LEU A 26 14.98 3.74 4.29
N SER A 27 14.43 4.85 3.78
CA SER A 27 14.83 5.45 2.51
C SER A 27 16.24 6.03 2.50
N VAL A 28 16.86 6.28 3.66
CA VAL A 28 18.26 6.72 3.73
C VAL A 28 19.26 5.56 3.61
N LEU A 29 18.78 4.32 3.63
CA LEU A 29 19.61 3.15 3.41
C LEU A 29 19.92 3.01 1.91
N GLU A 30 21.08 2.43 1.60
CA GLU A 30 21.46 2.20 0.21
C GLU A 30 20.47 1.24 -0.48
N ASP A 31 20.14 1.57 -1.72
CA ASP A 31 19.37 0.69 -2.59
C ASP A 31 20.06 -0.69 -2.68
N PRO A 32 19.29 -1.79 -2.70
CA PRO A 32 19.82 -3.10 -3.03
C PRO A 32 20.63 -3.08 -4.33
N ILE A 33 21.77 -3.80 -4.34
CA ILE A 33 22.71 -3.85 -5.48
C ILE A 33 22.00 -4.13 -6.81
N TRP A 34 20.96 -4.99 -6.80
CA TRP A 34 20.21 -5.33 -8.01
C TRP A 34 19.36 -4.16 -8.54
N ILE A 35 18.77 -3.34 -7.66
CA ILE A 35 18.03 -2.13 -8.05
C ILE A 35 19.00 -1.13 -8.68
N LYS A 36 20.14 -0.93 -8.03
CA LYS A 36 21.20 -0.04 -8.53
C LYS A 36 21.67 -0.46 -9.92
N LYS A 37 22.04 -1.73 -10.09
CA LYS A 37 22.47 -2.28 -11.39
C LYS A 37 21.38 -2.15 -12.46
N TRP A 38 20.12 -2.41 -12.10
CA TRP A 38 19.00 -2.25 -13.02
C TRP A 38 18.85 -0.78 -13.47
N LYS A 39 18.87 0.19 -12.54
CA LYS A 39 18.81 1.62 -12.83
C LYS A 39 19.97 2.07 -13.73
N GLU A 40 21.19 1.61 -13.44
CA GLU A 40 22.40 1.91 -14.23
C GLU A 40 22.37 1.29 -15.64
N SER A 41 21.71 0.14 -15.80
CA SER A 41 21.55 -0.53 -17.10
C SER A 41 20.50 0.10 -18.01
N ALA A 42 19.61 0.92 -17.44
CA ALA A 42 18.55 1.54 -18.20
C ALA A 42 19.09 2.78 -18.95
N THR A 43 18.84 2.81 -20.26
CA THR A 43 19.32 3.88 -21.14
C THR A 43 18.44 5.13 -21.10
N ASP A 44 17.22 5.01 -20.58
CA ASP A 44 16.22 6.08 -20.52
C ASP A 44 15.75 6.30 -19.07
N PRO A 45 16.16 7.40 -18.42
CA PRO A 45 15.72 7.76 -17.08
C PRO A 45 14.19 7.89 -16.95
N ALA A 46 13.50 8.39 -17.98
CA ALA A 46 12.05 8.55 -17.94
C ALA A 46 11.34 7.18 -17.90
N LEU A 47 11.88 6.19 -18.61
CA LEU A 47 11.37 4.82 -18.57
C LEU A 47 11.59 4.15 -17.21
N VAL A 48 12.71 4.44 -16.54
CA VAL A 48 12.98 3.96 -15.17
C VAL A 48 11.94 4.53 -14.20
N GLU A 49 11.74 5.84 -14.22
CA GLU A 49 10.75 6.52 -13.38
C GLU A 49 9.34 5.99 -13.64
N GLN A 50 8.96 5.87 -14.92
CA GLN A 50 7.67 5.31 -15.30
C GLN A 50 7.50 3.86 -14.82
N THR A 51 8.56 3.05 -14.86
CA THR A 51 8.51 1.66 -14.39
C THR A 51 8.33 1.59 -12.87
N ILE A 52 9.06 2.42 -12.12
CA ILE A 52 8.94 2.53 -10.67
C ILE A 52 7.54 3.02 -10.29
N ASP A 53 7.03 4.06 -10.94
CA ASP A 53 5.70 4.60 -10.68
C ASP A 53 4.60 3.58 -11.00
N ASN A 54 4.72 2.86 -12.11
CA ASN A 54 3.81 1.76 -12.44
C ASN A 54 3.84 0.64 -11.40
N ALA A 55 5.02 0.29 -10.88
CA ALA A 55 5.16 -0.71 -9.82
C ALA A 55 4.47 -0.23 -8.53
N ARG A 56 4.70 1.02 -8.13
CA ARG A 56 4.04 1.67 -6.99
C ARG A 56 2.51 1.64 -7.13
N LYS A 57 1.98 2.10 -8.27
CA LYS A 57 0.53 2.13 -8.56
C LYS A 57 -0.10 0.73 -8.54
N ARG A 58 0.58 -0.28 -9.06
CA ARG A 58 0.13 -1.69 -8.94
C ARG A 58 0.12 -2.17 -7.50
N GLY A 59 1.14 -1.82 -6.72
CA GLY A 59 1.19 -2.09 -5.27
C GLY A 59 -0.03 -1.49 -4.57
N THR A 60 -0.35 -0.22 -4.84
CA THR A 60 -1.53 0.45 -4.26
C THR A 60 -2.83 -0.30 -4.56
N TYR A 61 -3.01 -0.84 -5.77
CA TYR A 61 -4.18 -1.67 -6.05
C TYR A 61 -4.27 -2.91 -5.16
N VAL A 62 -3.14 -3.58 -4.90
CA VAL A 62 -3.10 -4.75 -4.01
C VAL A 62 -3.52 -4.37 -2.59
N HIS A 63 -2.98 -3.27 -2.05
CA HIS A 63 -3.37 -2.76 -0.72
C HIS A 63 -4.86 -2.44 -0.66
N LEU A 64 -5.42 -1.79 -1.69
CA LEU A 64 -6.85 -1.48 -1.73
C LEU A 64 -7.72 -2.75 -1.75
N VAL A 65 -7.35 -3.78 -2.52
CA VAL A 65 -8.04 -5.08 -2.52
C VAL A 65 -8.00 -5.70 -1.13
N ALA A 66 -6.81 -5.80 -0.54
CA ALA A 66 -6.62 -6.41 0.78
C ALA A 66 -7.37 -5.63 1.87
N SER A 67 -7.27 -4.30 1.86
CA SER A 67 -7.91 -3.43 2.85
C SER A 67 -9.43 -3.55 2.78
N ASN A 68 -10.02 -3.57 1.58
CA ASN A 68 -11.45 -3.77 1.42
C ASN A 68 -11.90 -5.15 1.88
N TYR A 69 -11.13 -6.20 1.56
CA TYR A 69 -11.42 -7.57 2.01
C TYR A 69 -11.48 -7.65 3.54
N TYR A 70 -10.45 -7.17 4.23
CA TYR A 70 -10.39 -7.27 5.70
C TYR A 70 -11.32 -6.28 6.43
N LYS A 71 -11.58 -5.08 5.88
CA LYS A 71 -12.48 -4.09 6.50
C LYS A 71 -13.96 -4.42 6.31
N LYS A 72 -14.35 -4.86 5.11
CA LYS A 72 -15.76 -5.05 4.75
C LYS A 72 -16.19 -6.52 4.76
N SER A 73 -15.25 -7.46 4.92
CA SER A 73 -15.50 -8.91 4.75
C SER A 73 -16.12 -9.27 3.39
N GLU A 74 -15.95 -8.41 2.38
CA GLU A 74 -16.48 -8.63 1.03
C GLU A 74 -15.34 -8.71 0.02
N LEU A 75 -15.34 -9.78 -0.79
CA LEU A 75 -14.45 -10.00 -1.94
C LEU A 75 -14.90 -9.22 -3.19
N LYS A 76 -15.47 -8.03 -3.02
CA LYS A 76 -15.97 -7.22 -4.15
C LYS A 76 -14.98 -6.11 -4.45
N PHE A 77 -14.50 -6.14 -5.69
CA PHE A 77 -13.69 -5.11 -6.28
C PHE A 77 -14.42 -4.67 -7.55
N SER A 78 -15.30 -3.67 -7.42
CA SER A 78 -15.99 -3.12 -8.57
C SER A 78 -15.25 -1.89 -9.13
N GLU A 79 -15.54 -1.52 -10.37
CA GLU A 79 -15.01 -0.26 -10.93
C GLU A 79 -15.52 0.95 -10.13
N GLU A 80 -16.72 0.87 -9.55
CA GLU A 80 -17.25 1.91 -8.69
C GLU A 80 -16.44 2.05 -7.39
N ASP A 81 -16.09 0.94 -6.73
CA ASP A 81 -15.25 0.94 -5.52
C ASP A 81 -13.90 1.63 -5.75
N LEU A 82 -13.37 1.49 -6.96
CA LEU A 82 -12.08 2.06 -7.36
C LEU A 82 -12.14 3.50 -7.85
N SER A 83 -13.32 4.00 -8.23
CA SER A 83 -13.46 5.31 -8.85
C SER A 83 -13.02 6.45 -7.93
N GLU A 84 -13.28 6.32 -6.63
CA GLU A 84 -12.85 7.24 -5.58
C GLU A 84 -11.31 7.18 -5.42
N TYR A 85 -10.76 5.97 -5.35
CA TYR A 85 -9.31 5.75 -5.18
C TYR A 85 -8.48 6.11 -6.41
N LYS A 86 -9.03 5.98 -7.62
CA LYS A 86 -8.34 6.35 -8.86
C LYS A 86 -7.90 7.82 -8.83
N LYS A 87 -8.77 8.71 -8.34
CA LYS A 87 -8.45 10.14 -8.22
C LYS A 87 -7.49 10.42 -7.07
N GLU A 88 -7.70 9.77 -5.92
CA GLU A 88 -6.87 9.98 -4.73
C GLU A 88 -5.41 9.52 -4.94
N TYR A 89 -5.21 8.40 -5.63
CA TYR A 89 -3.90 7.76 -5.77
C TYR A 89 -3.29 7.84 -7.18
N ASP A 90 -3.91 8.60 -8.11
CA ASP A 90 -3.50 8.70 -9.51
C ASP A 90 -3.34 7.32 -10.18
N LEU A 91 -4.32 6.44 -9.99
CA LEU A 91 -4.23 5.06 -10.47
C LEU A 91 -4.56 4.99 -11.97
N PRO A 92 -3.81 4.19 -12.75
CA PRO A 92 -4.05 4.04 -14.17
C PRO A 92 -5.38 3.31 -14.41
N ASP A 93 -5.93 3.41 -15.61
CA ASP A 93 -7.12 2.63 -15.91
C ASP A 93 -6.88 1.12 -15.80
N LEU A 94 -7.92 0.44 -15.29
CA LEU A 94 -7.93 -1.00 -15.19
C LEU A 94 -7.95 -1.60 -16.60
N ASN A 95 -6.80 -2.08 -17.05
CA ASN A 95 -6.75 -2.91 -18.24
C ASN A 95 -6.95 -4.40 -17.87
N PRO A 96 -7.25 -5.27 -18.86
CA PRO A 96 -7.53 -6.69 -18.61
C PRO A 96 -6.40 -7.44 -17.87
N LYS A 97 -5.14 -7.03 -18.01
CA LYS A 97 -4.01 -7.66 -17.30
C LYS A 97 -4.04 -7.33 -15.81
N ILE A 98 -4.32 -6.07 -15.46
CA ILE A 98 -4.45 -5.65 -14.06
C ILE A 98 -5.65 -6.35 -13.41
N ILE A 99 -6.80 -6.37 -14.09
CA ILE A 99 -8.00 -7.06 -13.59
C ILE A 99 -7.72 -8.54 -13.33
N LYS A 100 -7.06 -9.24 -14.26
CA LYS A 100 -6.69 -10.65 -14.09
C LYS A 100 -5.77 -10.84 -12.87
N PHE A 101 -4.80 -9.97 -12.68
CA PHE A 101 -3.89 -9.99 -11.54
C PHE A 101 -4.65 -9.80 -10.22
N LEU A 102 -5.50 -8.77 -10.13
CA LEU A 102 -6.29 -8.47 -8.92
C LEU A 102 -7.27 -9.60 -8.59
N ASN A 103 -7.89 -10.21 -9.59
CA ASN A 103 -8.75 -11.39 -9.38
C ASN A 103 -7.97 -12.60 -8.87
N GLY A 104 -6.72 -12.79 -9.32
CA GLY A 104 -5.84 -13.83 -8.79
C GLY A 104 -5.50 -13.59 -7.31
N PHE A 105 -5.12 -12.35 -6.98
CA PHE A 105 -4.85 -11.95 -5.60
C PHE A 105 -6.08 -12.06 -4.70
N ASN A 106 -7.27 -11.68 -5.18
CA ASN A 106 -8.54 -11.78 -4.46
C ASN A 106 -8.88 -13.24 -4.09
N LYS A 107 -8.54 -14.20 -4.96
CA LYS A 107 -8.70 -15.63 -4.64
C LYS A 107 -7.70 -16.11 -3.61
N PHE A 108 -6.46 -15.64 -3.71
CA PHE A 108 -5.39 -16.00 -2.79
C PHE A 108 -5.71 -15.51 -1.36
N ILE A 109 -6.05 -14.23 -1.20
CA ILE A 109 -6.33 -13.67 0.13
C ILE A 109 -7.54 -14.32 0.81
N GLY A 110 -8.53 -14.77 0.04
CA GLY A 110 -9.68 -15.51 0.58
C GLY A 110 -9.38 -16.94 1.04
N GLN A 111 -8.18 -17.46 0.77
CA GLN A 111 -7.72 -18.77 1.26
C GLN A 111 -6.96 -18.65 2.59
N GLU A 112 -6.45 -17.45 2.91
CA GLU A 112 -5.68 -17.20 4.12
C GLU A 112 -6.59 -17.00 5.32
N SER A 113 -6.27 -17.65 6.44
CA SER A 113 -7.02 -17.53 7.69
C SER A 113 -6.37 -16.49 8.58
N VAL A 114 -6.59 -15.21 8.26
CA VAL A 114 -6.20 -14.09 9.13
C VAL A 114 -7.44 -13.49 9.77
N LEU A 115 -7.43 -13.40 11.10
CA LEU A 115 -8.43 -12.65 11.86
C LEU A 115 -7.94 -11.19 12.01
N PRO A 116 -8.50 -10.23 11.26
CA PRO A 116 -8.03 -8.85 11.30
C PRO A 116 -8.39 -8.18 12.63
N MET A 117 -7.43 -7.49 13.22
CA MET A 117 -7.65 -6.58 14.36
C MET A 117 -7.67 -5.12 13.92
N SER A 118 -6.76 -4.76 13.02
CA SER A 118 -6.62 -3.41 12.48
C SER A 118 -6.06 -3.45 11.07
N VAL A 119 -6.45 -2.49 10.22
CA VAL A 119 -6.12 -2.45 8.80
C VAL A 119 -5.81 -1.01 8.40
N GLU A 120 -4.59 -0.76 7.92
CA GLU A 120 -4.10 0.57 7.52
C GLU A 120 -4.25 1.62 8.64
N GLU A 121 -4.00 1.23 9.90
CA GLU A 121 -4.10 2.13 11.05
C GLU A 121 -2.73 2.72 11.44
N PRO A 122 -2.61 4.05 11.55
CA PRO A 122 -1.35 4.68 11.95
C PRO A 122 -0.93 4.31 13.38
N LEU A 123 0.33 3.92 13.54
CA LEU A 123 0.96 3.65 14.83
C LEU A 123 2.16 4.57 15.06
N ILE A 124 2.42 4.88 16.34
CA ILE A 124 3.61 5.62 16.77
C ILE A 124 4.36 4.84 17.83
N SER A 125 5.66 4.70 17.63
CA SER A 125 6.57 4.32 18.70
C SER A 125 7.09 5.55 19.40
N LYS A 126 6.46 5.95 20.52
CA LYS A 126 6.96 7.07 21.35
C LYS A 126 8.39 6.82 21.86
N ARG A 127 8.74 5.55 22.11
CA ARG A 127 10.07 5.16 22.58
C ARG A 127 11.14 5.36 21.51
N LEU A 128 10.81 5.04 20.26
CA LEU A 128 11.78 5.05 19.16
C LEU A 128 11.68 6.32 18.31
N GLY A 129 10.65 7.15 18.51
CA GLY A 129 10.49 8.43 17.83
C GLY A 129 10.14 8.31 16.35
N PHE A 130 9.40 7.27 15.96
CA PHE A 130 8.93 7.11 14.58
C PHE A 130 7.46 6.68 14.52
N ALA A 131 6.84 6.89 13.36
CA ALA A 131 5.48 6.47 13.07
C ALA A 131 5.42 5.61 11.80
N GLY A 132 4.35 4.86 11.61
CA GLY A 132 4.11 4.09 10.39
C GLY A 132 2.68 3.60 10.33
N THR A 133 2.26 3.16 9.15
CA THR A 133 0.96 2.55 8.93
C THR A 133 1.21 1.10 8.52
N PRO A 134 1.04 0.12 9.43
CA PRO A 134 1.04 -1.28 9.06
C PRO A 134 -0.16 -1.57 8.15
N ASP A 135 0.04 -2.42 7.15
CA ASP A 135 -1.01 -2.81 6.21
C ASP A 135 -2.16 -3.53 6.93
N LEU A 136 -1.79 -4.46 7.82
CA LEU A 136 -2.68 -5.33 8.58
C LEU A 136 -2.02 -5.69 9.91
N ILE A 137 -2.83 -5.70 10.98
CA ILE A 137 -2.49 -6.31 12.26
C ILE A 137 -3.59 -7.32 12.56
N GLY A 138 -3.22 -8.55 12.87
CA GLY A 138 -4.21 -9.60 13.09
C GLY A 138 -3.62 -10.88 13.65
N PHE A 139 -4.46 -11.90 13.79
CA PHE A 139 -4.03 -13.24 14.15
C PHE A 139 -3.96 -14.14 12.92
N HIS A 140 -2.79 -14.74 12.69
CA HIS A 140 -2.59 -15.82 11.74
C HIS A 140 -2.12 -17.05 12.52
N GLU A 141 -2.87 -18.15 12.47
CA GLU A 141 -2.57 -19.38 13.24
C GLU A 141 -2.31 -19.11 14.74
N ASP A 142 -3.19 -18.34 15.38
CA ASP A 142 -3.12 -17.93 16.80
C ASP A 142 -1.90 -17.06 17.16
N LYS A 143 -1.13 -16.58 16.18
CA LYS A 143 -0.01 -15.66 16.38
C LYS A 143 -0.38 -14.27 15.91
N LEU A 144 -0.13 -13.28 16.76
CA LEU A 144 -0.21 -11.87 16.38
C LEU A 144 0.84 -11.60 15.29
N THR A 145 0.39 -11.09 14.15
CA THR A 145 1.22 -10.72 13.00
C THR A 145 0.92 -9.30 12.55
#